data_AF-A0A9P0FCT3-F1
#
_entry.id   AF-A0A9P0FCT3-F1
#
_cell.length_a   1.000
_cell.length_b   1.000
_cell.length_c   1.000
_cell.angle_alpha   90.00
_cell.angle_beta   90.00
_cell.angle_gamma   90.00
#
_symmetry.space_group_name_H-M   'P 1'
#
loop_
_entity.id
_entity.type
_entity.pdbx_description
1 polymer ?
#
loop_
_entity_poly.entity_id
_entity_poly.type
_entity_poly.pdbx_seq_one_letter_code
_entity_poly.pdbx_strand_id
1 'polypeptide(L)'
;MGLLVDVPKAGFGNTNDGNTSRKFFNEPECSSRITGINLDLIRRFKVILEVISSGYSIDAEKYDAYALETAKMYKDLYGWHPMSPTVHKVLIHGALIISNAIVPIENLSEEAAEVRNEHLRQYRLNFVRKFSRIKCNRDILNRLLLSSDPYLSSCRPRQHKKTKPFLKEAVNLIIADKPPLPQTENESYEDKEEETTDEEEEEAGEEEDEDDEEEHEADEEEDEQFV
;
A
#
# COMPACT_ATOMS: atom_id res chain seq x y z
N MET A 1 -5.08 -9.26 19.08
CA MET A 1 -4.65 -8.35 18.00
C MET A 1 -3.37 -8.79 17.31
N GLY A 2 -2.35 -9.32 18.00
CA GLY A 2 -1.13 -9.84 17.33
C GLY A 2 -0.46 -8.80 16.44
N LEU A 3 -0.25 -7.60 16.98
CA LEU A 3 0.27 -6.43 16.27
C LEU A 3 1.54 -5.93 16.94
N LEU A 4 2.55 -5.61 16.14
CA LEU A 4 3.71 -4.82 16.55
C LEU A 4 3.42 -3.35 16.23
N VAL A 5 2.99 -2.59 17.23
CA VAL A 5 2.62 -1.18 17.08
C VAL A 5 3.76 -0.31 17.58
N ASP A 6 4.11 0.71 16.78
CA ASP A 6 5.11 1.73 17.11
C ASP A 6 6.51 1.19 17.46
N VAL A 7 6.89 0.04 16.87
CA VAL A 7 8.23 -0.51 17.02
C VAL A 7 9.15 0.18 16.00
N PRO A 8 10.32 0.71 16.39
CA PRO A 8 11.23 1.38 15.45
C PRO A 8 11.76 0.38 14.41
N LYS A 9 11.77 0.80 13.13
CA LYS A 9 12.30 0.02 12.01
C LYS A 9 13.38 0.84 11.29
N ALA A 10 14.59 0.27 11.19
CA ALA A 10 15.72 0.94 10.56
C ALA A 10 15.38 1.38 9.12
N GLY A 11 15.56 2.66 8.82
CA GLY A 11 15.31 3.24 7.50
C GLY A 11 13.84 3.46 7.09
N PHE A 12 12.86 3.09 7.94
CA PHE A 12 11.42 3.16 7.62
C PHE A 12 10.58 3.93 8.66
N GLY A 13 11.16 4.33 9.79
CA GLY A 13 10.45 5.00 10.89
C GLY A 13 9.97 3.98 11.92
N ASN A 14 8.69 3.61 11.89
CA ASN A 14 8.10 2.61 12.78
C ASN A 14 7.36 1.49 12.00
N THR A 15 6.89 0.47 12.72
CA THR A 15 6.16 -0.69 12.16
C THR A 15 4.71 -0.40 11.77
N ASN A 16 4.25 0.85 11.86
CA ASN A 16 2.87 1.20 11.56
C ASN A 16 2.66 1.31 10.05
N ASP A 17 2.45 0.16 9.42
CA ASP A 17 2.15 0.03 7.99
C ASP A 17 0.64 0.00 7.70
N GLY A 18 0.30 -0.14 6.41
CA GLY A 18 -1.09 -0.28 5.97
C GLY A 18 -1.79 -1.50 6.58
N ASN A 19 -1.07 -2.60 6.85
CA ASN A 19 -1.63 -3.80 7.48
C ASN A 19 -1.98 -3.56 8.94
N THR A 20 -1.11 -2.88 9.68
CA THR A 20 -1.33 -2.45 11.06
C THR A 20 -2.53 -1.53 11.16
N SER A 21 -2.62 -0.55 10.25
CA SER A 21 -3.75 0.39 10.15
C SER A 21 -5.08 -0.34 9.88
N ARG A 22 -5.11 -1.26 8.91
CA ARG A 22 -6.31 -2.06 8.58
C ARG A 22 -6.77 -2.90 9.77
N LYS A 23 -5.85 -3.53 10.51
CA LYS A 23 -6.17 -4.30 11.72
C LYS A 23 -6.70 -3.40 12.84
N PHE A 24 -6.11 -2.22 13.04
CA PHE A 24 -6.57 -1.25 14.05
C PHE A 24 -8.02 -0.80 13.86
N PHE A 25 -8.42 -0.47 12.62
CA PHE A 25 -9.79 -0.04 12.33
C PHE A 25 -10.78 -1.21 12.16
N ASN A 26 -10.32 -2.44 11.96
CA ASN A 26 -11.21 -3.60 11.88
C ASN A 26 -11.95 -3.86 13.20
N GLU A 27 -11.26 -3.71 14.34
CA GLU A 27 -11.80 -3.99 15.68
C GLU A 27 -11.84 -2.73 16.57
N PRO A 28 -12.76 -1.77 16.31
CA PRO A 28 -12.76 -0.47 16.99
C PRO A 28 -12.96 -0.56 18.51
N GLU A 29 -13.71 -1.56 18.99
CA GLU A 29 -13.94 -1.80 20.42
C GLU A 29 -12.66 -2.21 21.15
N CYS A 30 -11.91 -3.12 20.55
CA CYS A 30 -10.66 -3.59 21.11
C CYS A 30 -9.59 -2.47 21.03
N SER A 31 -9.53 -1.72 19.92
CA SER A 31 -8.66 -0.56 19.76
C SER A 31 -8.95 0.56 20.77
N SER A 32 -10.23 0.90 20.98
CA SER A 32 -10.66 1.88 21.98
C SER A 32 -10.27 1.45 23.40
N ARG A 33 -10.51 0.17 23.75
CA ARG A 33 -10.15 -0.38 25.05
C ARG A 33 -8.65 -0.35 25.33
N ILE A 34 -7.82 -0.64 24.33
CA ILE A 34 -6.36 -0.66 24.47
C ILE A 34 -5.79 0.76 24.54
N THR A 35 -6.21 1.65 23.64
CA THR A 35 -5.65 3.01 23.53
C THR A 35 -6.27 4.02 24.49
N GLY A 36 -7.45 3.73 25.04
CA GLY A 36 -8.24 4.68 25.84
C GLY A 36 -8.91 5.78 25.00
N ILE A 37 -8.87 5.68 23.67
CA ILE A 37 -9.52 6.64 22.77
C ILE A 37 -11.03 6.36 22.71
N ASN A 38 -11.83 7.41 22.57
CA ASN A 38 -13.28 7.31 22.44
C ASN A 38 -13.69 6.41 21.26
N LEU A 39 -14.55 5.43 21.56
CA LEU A 39 -15.02 4.43 20.60
C LEU A 39 -15.71 5.04 19.37
N ASP A 40 -16.56 6.03 19.58
CA ASP A 40 -17.36 6.64 18.52
C ASP A 40 -16.48 7.42 17.56
N LEU A 41 -15.45 8.08 18.08
CA LEU A 41 -14.45 8.76 17.25
C LEU A 41 -13.71 7.76 16.35
N ILE A 42 -13.28 6.61 16.88
CA ILE A 42 -12.62 5.55 16.08
C ILE A 42 -13.57 5.01 15.01
N ARG A 43 -14.85 4.77 15.35
CA ARG A 43 -15.86 4.30 14.40
C ARG A 43 -16.09 5.31 13.27
N ARG A 44 -16.16 6.61 13.58
CA ARG A 44 -16.30 7.67 12.56
C ARG A 44 -15.09 7.73 11.63
N PHE A 45 -13.87 7.63 12.16
CA PHE A 45 -12.67 7.55 11.31
C PHE A 45 -12.66 6.30 10.44
N LYS A 46 -13.11 5.15 10.95
CA LYS A 46 -13.27 3.94 10.16
C LYS A 46 -14.20 4.17 8.97
N VAL A 47 -15.37 4.76 9.20
CA VAL A 47 -16.36 5.05 8.14
C VAL A 47 -15.75 5.99 7.09
N ILE A 48 -15.06 7.06 7.51
CA ILE A 48 -14.42 8.01 6.59
C ILE A 48 -13.38 7.31 5.71
N LEU A 49 -12.49 6.51 6.31
CA LEU A 49 -11.45 5.78 5.57
C LEU A 49 -12.05 4.75 4.61
N GLU A 50 -13.12 4.09 5.03
CA GLU A 50 -13.85 3.10 4.22
C GLU A 50 -14.54 3.76 3.02
N VAL A 51 -15.12 4.95 3.19
CA VAL A 51 -15.72 5.72 2.09
C VAL A 51 -14.64 6.18 1.09
N ILE A 52 -13.51 6.68 1.57
CA ILE A 52 -12.38 7.10 0.73
C ILE A 52 -11.83 5.92 -0.08
N SER A 53 -11.70 4.75 0.55
CA SER A 53 -11.16 3.52 -0.05
C SER A 53 -12.20 2.66 -0.80
N SER A 54 -13.42 3.17 -0.95
CA SER A 54 -14.52 2.39 -1.54
C SER A 54 -14.40 2.20 -3.06
N GLY A 55 -13.69 3.11 -3.75
CA GLY A 55 -13.62 3.15 -5.22
C GLY A 55 -14.88 3.68 -5.92
N TYR A 56 -15.89 4.13 -5.15
CA TYR A 56 -17.13 4.68 -5.69
C TYR A 56 -17.17 6.21 -5.60
N SER A 57 -18.10 6.82 -6.33
CA SER A 57 -18.38 8.25 -6.23
C SER A 57 -19.01 8.58 -4.88
N ILE A 58 -18.51 9.63 -4.23
CA ILE A 58 -18.91 10.04 -2.87
C ILE A 58 -19.78 11.29 -2.96
N ASP A 59 -20.83 11.36 -2.15
CA ASP A 59 -21.66 12.56 -2.01
C ASP A 59 -20.90 13.60 -1.18
N ALA A 60 -20.41 14.65 -1.85
CA ALA A 60 -19.56 15.67 -1.23
C ALA A 60 -20.26 16.43 -0.10
N GLU A 61 -21.57 16.72 -0.23
CA GLU A 61 -22.32 17.47 0.79
C GLU A 61 -22.55 16.64 2.05
N LYS A 62 -22.94 15.36 1.87
CA LYS A 62 -23.10 14.45 3.02
C LYS A 62 -21.78 14.14 3.70
N TYR A 63 -20.72 13.97 2.92
CA TYR A 63 -19.37 13.77 3.45
C TYR A 63 -18.92 14.99 4.27
N ASP A 64 -19.13 16.22 3.77
CA ASP A 64 -18.76 17.45 4.48
C ASP A 64 -19.45 17.55 5.83
N ALA A 65 -20.76 17.27 5.88
CA ALA A 65 -21.51 17.27 7.13
C ALA A 65 -20.95 16.23 8.13
N TYR A 66 -20.70 15.00 7.68
CA TYR A 66 -20.15 13.94 8.52
C TYR A 66 -18.73 14.26 9.02
N ALA A 67 -17.88 14.84 8.15
CA ALA A 67 -16.52 15.23 8.46
C ALA A 67 -16.46 16.41 9.45
N LEU A 68 -17.30 17.42 9.27
CA LEU A 68 -17.42 18.57 10.18
C LEU A 68 -17.91 18.16 11.57
N GLU A 69 -18.91 17.28 11.66
CA GLU A 69 -19.33 16.74 12.96
C GLU A 69 -18.20 15.98 13.65
N THR A 70 -17.44 15.18 12.88
CA THR A 70 -16.30 14.42 13.40
C THR A 70 -15.18 15.35 13.87
N ALA A 71 -14.92 16.46 13.15
CA ALA A 71 -13.95 17.47 13.56
C ALA A 71 -14.37 18.20 14.86
N LYS A 72 -15.67 18.50 15.03
CA LYS A 72 -16.21 19.06 16.28
C LYS A 72 -16.01 18.10 17.44
N MET A 73 -16.40 16.83 17.27
CA MET A 73 -16.20 15.78 18.26
C MET A 73 -14.72 15.61 18.65
N TYR A 74 -13.81 15.65 17.68
CA TYR A 74 -12.37 15.60 17.93
C TYR A 74 -11.91 16.77 18.80
N LYS A 75 -12.34 17.99 18.48
CA LYS A 75 -11.99 19.20 19.24
C LYS A 75 -12.55 19.19 20.67
N ASP A 76 -13.77 18.69 20.85
CA ASP A 76 -14.43 18.65 22.16
C ASP A 76 -13.77 17.60 23.08
N LEU A 77 -13.39 16.44 22.54
CA LEU A 77 -12.76 15.36 23.31
C LEU A 77 -11.25 15.55 23.50
N TYR A 78 -10.56 16.05 22.47
CA TYR A 78 -9.10 16.07 22.37
C TYR A 78 -8.58 17.46 21.98
N GLY A 79 -9.23 18.54 22.42
CA GLY A 79 -8.83 19.92 22.08
C GLY A 79 -7.40 20.32 22.49
N TRP A 80 -6.77 19.56 23.40
CA TRP A 80 -5.37 19.71 23.79
C TRP A 80 -4.39 19.22 22.72
N HIS A 81 -4.82 18.31 21.84
CA HIS A 81 -4.00 17.75 20.77
C HIS A 81 -4.42 18.35 19.42
N PRO A 82 -3.56 19.15 18.75
CA PRO A 82 -3.90 19.69 17.44
C PRO A 82 -4.01 18.56 16.40
N MET A 83 -4.97 18.68 15.48
CA MET A 83 -5.10 17.72 14.39
C MET A 83 -3.81 17.69 13.54
N SER A 84 -3.37 16.49 13.17
CA SER A 84 -2.27 16.35 12.22
C SER A 84 -2.67 16.91 10.85
N PRO A 85 -1.72 17.34 10.00
CA PRO A 85 -2.03 17.87 8.67
C PRO A 85 -2.84 16.89 7.80
N THR A 86 -2.62 15.58 7.94
CA THR A 86 -3.37 14.55 7.21
C THR A 86 -4.82 14.49 7.67
N VAL A 87 -5.06 14.42 8.98
CA VAL A 87 -6.41 14.43 9.56
C VAL A 87 -7.15 15.73 9.22
N HIS A 88 -6.46 16.87 9.30
CA HIS A 88 -7.03 18.16 8.94
C HIS A 88 -7.44 18.22 7.46
N LYS A 89 -6.60 17.73 6.55
CA LYS A 89 -6.94 17.64 5.12
C LYS A 89 -8.16 16.75 4.89
N VAL A 90 -8.24 15.60 5.55
CA VAL A 90 -9.36 14.65 5.40
C VAL A 90 -10.67 15.23 5.94
N LEU A 91 -10.64 15.89 7.11
CA LEU A 91 -11.84 16.37 7.79
C LEU A 91 -12.32 17.75 7.30
N ILE A 92 -11.41 18.67 6.98
CA ILE A 92 -11.74 20.07 6.64
C ILE A 92 -11.71 20.30 5.12
N HIS A 93 -10.74 19.73 4.42
CA HIS A 93 -10.59 19.90 2.98
C HIS A 93 -11.12 18.71 2.16
N GLY A 94 -11.54 17.62 2.81
CA GLY A 94 -11.92 16.38 2.13
C GLY A 94 -13.05 16.57 1.12
N ALA A 95 -14.11 17.29 1.49
CA ALA A 95 -15.24 17.56 0.61
C ALA A 95 -14.84 18.40 -0.63
N LEU A 96 -13.94 19.37 -0.44
CA LEU A 96 -13.39 20.17 -1.54
C LEU A 96 -12.54 19.31 -2.48
N ILE A 97 -11.80 18.34 -1.95
CA ILE A 97 -11.01 17.41 -2.76
C ILE A 97 -11.95 16.48 -3.55
N ILE A 98 -12.97 15.91 -2.89
CA ILE A 98 -13.97 15.03 -3.51
C ILE A 98 -14.68 15.74 -4.67
N SER A 99 -15.15 16.97 -4.45
CA SER A 99 -15.89 17.73 -5.47
C SER A 99 -15.04 18.12 -6.68
N ASN A 100 -13.73 18.31 -6.52
CA ASN A 100 -12.82 18.64 -7.62
C ASN A 100 -12.17 17.41 -8.28
N ALA A 101 -12.34 16.21 -7.71
CA ALA A 101 -11.75 15.00 -8.25
C ALA A 101 -12.54 14.52 -9.49
N ILE A 102 -11.82 14.21 -10.58
CA ILE A 102 -12.41 13.72 -11.84
C ILE A 102 -12.85 12.25 -11.72
N VAL A 103 -12.16 11.48 -10.88
CA VAL A 103 -12.32 10.03 -10.69
C VAL A 103 -12.44 9.78 -9.18
N PRO A 104 -13.13 8.70 -8.73
CA PRO A 104 -13.14 8.31 -7.32
C PRO A 104 -11.74 8.33 -6.69
N ILE A 105 -11.65 8.82 -5.44
CA ILE A 105 -10.38 9.11 -4.78
C ILE A 105 -9.47 7.87 -4.72
N GLU A 106 -10.03 6.70 -4.43
CA GLU A 106 -9.25 5.45 -4.35
C GLU A 106 -8.48 5.15 -5.64
N ASN A 107 -9.02 5.51 -6.80
CA ASN A 107 -8.36 5.27 -8.09
C ASN A 107 -7.16 6.20 -8.32
N LEU A 108 -7.04 7.27 -7.53
CA LEU A 108 -5.91 8.20 -7.51
C LEU A 108 -4.86 7.82 -6.45
N SER A 109 -5.03 6.67 -5.79
CA SER A 109 -4.14 6.19 -4.72
C SER A 109 -2.74 5.83 -5.24
N GLU A 110 -1.73 6.10 -4.41
CA GLU A 110 -0.33 5.73 -4.65
C GLU A 110 -0.05 4.25 -4.34
N GLU A 111 -0.92 3.57 -3.58
CA GLU A 111 -0.70 2.18 -3.12
C GLU A 111 -0.39 1.22 -4.28
N ALA A 112 -1.08 1.38 -5.42
CA ALA A 112 -0.84 0.55 -6.60
C ALA A 112 0.59 0.73 -7.17
N ALA A 113 1.14 1.94 -7.10
CA ALA A 113 2.50 2.24 -7.54
C ALA A 113 3.54 1.70 -6.55
N GLU A 114 3.28 1.75 -5.25
CA GLU A 114 4.19 1.17 -4.24
C GLU A 114 4.35 -0.33 -4.41
N VAL A 115 3.27 -1.07 -4.69
CA VAL A 115 3.32 -2.51 -5.01
C VAL A 115 4.15 -2.78 -6.27
N ARG A 116 4.27 -1.81 -7.20
CA ARG A 116 5.17 -1.96 -8.36
C ARG A 116 6.65 -1.89 -7.97
N ASN A 117 7.00 -1.23 -6.87
CA ASN A 117 8.38 -1.21 -6.38
C ASN A 117 8.84 -2.58 -5.88
N GLU A 118 7.94 -3.37 -5.29
CA GLU A 118 8.22 -4.76 -4.91
C GLU A 118 8.53 -5.61 -6.16
N HIS A 119 7.67 -5.53 -7.17
CA HIS A 119 7.90 -6.21 -8.45
C HIS A 119 9.21 -5.78 -9.11
N LEU A 120 9.61 -4.52 -8.99
CA LEU A 120 10.87 -4.02 -9.55
C LEU A 120 12.08 -4.70 -8.89
N ARG A 121 12.05 -4.90 -7.57
CA ARG A 121 13.08 -5.66 -6.84
C ARG A 121 13.11 -7.12 -7.29
N GLN A 122 11.96 -7.77 -7.36
CA GLN A 122 11.83 -9.16 -7.82
C GLN A 122 12.32 -9.34 -9.26
N TYR A 123 11.97 -8.42 -10.17
CA TYR A 123 12.38 -8.47 -11.57
C TYR A 123 13.89 -8.33 -11.71
N ARG A 124 14.51 -7.42 -10.97
CA ARG A 124 15.97 -7.25 -10.94
C ARG A 124 16.69 -8.51 -10.44
N LEU A 125 16.13 -9.22 -9.46
CA LEU A 125 16.76 -10.41 -8.89
C LEU A 125 16.69 -11.62 -9.83
N ASN A 126 15.51 -11.87 -10.41
CA ASN A 126 15.20 -13.17 -11.02
C ASN A 126 15.11 -13.17 -12.55
N PHE A 127 14.79 -12.02 -13.18
CA PHE A 127 14.35 -12.00 -14.59
C PHE A 127 15.26 -11.21 -15.53
N VAL A 128 16.45 -10.82 -15.06
CA VAL A 128 17.27 -9.79 -15.70
C VAL A 128 18.72 -10.23 -15.83
N ARG A 129 19.38 -9.78 -16.91
CA ARG A 129 20.81 -10.01 -17.15
C ARG A 129 21.67 -9.13 -16.22
N LYS A 130 22.56 -9.75 -15.44
CA LYS A 130 23.39 -9.08 -14.41
C LYS A 130 24.78 -8.64 -14.86
N PHE A 131 25.17 -8.87 -16.12
CA PHE A 131 26.51 -8.52 -16.63
C PHE A 131 26.67 -7.03 -16.98
N SER A 132 25.59 -6.25 -17.07
CA SER A 132 25.66 -4.82 -17.38
C SER A 132 24.46 -4.09 -16.82
N ARG A 133 24.70 -2.94 -16.16
CA ARG A 133 23.64 -2.09 -15.60
C ARG A 133 22.66 -1.59 -16.67
N ILE A 134 23.15 -1.23 -17.87
CA ILE A 134 22.31 -0.73 -18.96
C ILE A 134 21.38 -1.84 -19.48
N LYS A 135 21.92 -3.05 -19.68
CA LYS A 135 21.11 -4.21 -20.10
C LYS A 135 20.14 -4.63 -19.02
N CYS A 136 20.56 -4.56 -17.76
CA CYS A 136 19.72 -4.82 -16.61
C CYS A 136 18.47 -3.92 -16.59
N ASN A 137 18.68 -2.60 -16.65
CA ASN A 137 17.58 -1.62 -16.67
C ASN A 137 16.65 -1.81 -17.87
N ARG A 138 17.20 -2.15 -19.05
CA ARG A 138 16.40 -2.43 -20.25
C ARG A 138 15.48 -3.64 -20.06
N ASP A 139 15.99 -4.71 -19.46
CA ASP A 139 15.20 -5.93 -19.22
C ASP A 139 14.11 -5.69 -18.18
N ILE A 140 14.42 -4.95 -17.10
CA ILE A 140 13.42 -4.51 -16.11
C ILE A 140 12.30 -3.74 -16.81
N LEU A 141 12.65 -2.73 -17.61
CA LEU A 141 11.67 -1.90 -18.32
C LEU A 141 10.79 -2.75 -19.26
N ASN A 142 11.40 -3.62 -20.06
CA ASN A 142 10.65 -4.52 -20.94
C ASN A 142 9.67 -5.41 -20.17
N ARG A 143 10.09 -5.94 -19.01
CA ARG A 143 9.24 -6.77 -18.15
C ARG A 143 8.08 -5.97 -17.55
N LEU A 144 8.35 -4.75 -17.09
CA LEU A 144 7.32 -3.83 -16.59
C LEU A 144 6.28 -3.55 -17.68
N LEU A 145 6.71 -3.26 -18.92
CA LEU A 145 5.82 -3.04 -20.07
C LEU A 145 4.96 -4.28 -20.38
N LEU A 146 5.56 -5.48 -20.44
CA LEU A 146 4.82 -6.72 -20.67
C LEU A 146 3.81 -7.04 -19.55
N SER A 147 4.12 -6.66 -18.31
CA SER A 147 3.22 -6.87 -17.16
C SER A 147 2.09 -5.85 -17.08
N SER A 148 2.27 -4.66 -17.66
CA SER A 148 1.29 -3.56 -17.66
C SER A 148 0.49 -3.47 -18.96
N ASP A 149 0.81 -4.29 -19.95
CA ASP A 149 0.08 -4.40 -21.21
C ASP A 149 -1.41 -4.72 -20.94
N PRO A 150 -2.36 -3.85 -21.33
CA PRO A 150 -3.79 -4.05 -21.09
C PRO A 150 -4.34 -5.30 -21.77
N TYR A 151 -3.87 -5.62 -22.98
CA TYR A 151 -4.33 -6.78 -23.73
C TYR A 151 -3.91 -8.06 -23.01
N LEU A 152 -2.62 -8.19 -22.67
CA LEU A 152 -2.13 -9.35 -21.91
C LEU A 152 -2.76 -9.44 -20.53
N SER A 153 -2.99 -8.32 -19.86
CA SER A 153 -3.61 -8.25 -18.54
C SER A 153 -5.09 -8.65 -18.57
N SER A 154 -5.77 -8.46 -19.69
CA SER A 154 -7.16 -8.90 -19.87
C SER A 154 -7.29 -10.42 -20.05
N CYS A 155 -6.29 -11.05 -20.68
CA CYS A 155 -6.28 -12.50 -20.92
C CYS A 155 -5.76 -13.33 -19.73
N ARG A 156 -5.09 -12.69 -18.75
CA ARG A 156 -4.54 -13.40 -17.59
C ARG A 156 -5.67 -13.86 -16.65
N PRO A 157 -5.57 -15.07 -16.07
CA PRO A 157 -6.50 -15.51 -15.05
C PRO A 157 -6.42 -14.57 -13.85
N ARG A 158 -7.57 -14.06 -13.40
CA ARG A 158 -7.66 -13.19 -12.23
C ARG A 158 -8.12 -14.00 -11.04
N GLN A 159 -7.39 -13.89 -9.94
CA GLN A 159 -7.87 -14.40 -8.66
C GLN A 159 -8.96 -13.47 -8.13
N HIS A 160 -10.14 -14.02 -7.83
CA HIS A 160 -11.21 -13.26 -7.20
C HIS A 160 -10.88 -13.07 -5.72
N LYS A 161 -10.74 -11.82 -5.28
CA LYS A 161 -10.55 -11.51 -3.86
C LYS A 161 -11.88 -11.58 -3.12
N LYS A 162 -11.88 -12.07 -1.88
CA LYS A 162 -13.05 -12.02 -0.99
C LYS A 162 -13.26 -10.57 -0.54
N THR A 163 -14.44 -10.01 -0.80
CA THR A 163 -14.78 -8.63 -0.38
C THR A 163 -15.59 -8.67 0.91
N LYS A 164 -15.28 -7.78 1.85
CA LYS A 164 -16.10 -7.55 3.05
C LYS A 164 -17.21 -6.55 2.72
N PRO A 165 -18.41 -6.70 3.32
CA PRO A 165 -19.49 -5.73 3.13
C PRO A 165 -19.16 -4.40 3.81
N PHE A 166 -19.64 -3.30 3.21
CA PHE A 166 -19.47 -1.97 3.77
C PHE A 166 -20.36 -1.72 5.00
N LEU A 167 -19.92 -0.81 5.87
CA LEU A 167 -20.74 -0.29 6.97
C LEU A 167 -21.96 0.49 6.45
N LYS A 168 -23.09 0.38 7.15
CA LYS A 168 -24.34 1.06 6.77
C LYS A 168 -24.16 2.59 6.66
N GLU A 169 -23.38 3.19 7.57
CA GLU A 169 -23.06 4.61 7.52
C GLU A 169 -22.24 4.99 6.29
N ALA A 170 -21.27 4.14 5.91
CA ALA A 170 -20.45 4.36 4.73
C ALA A 170 -21.30 4.29 3.44
N VAL A 171 -22.23 3.33 3.37
CA VAL A 171 -23.15 3.20 2.23
C VAL A 171 -24.02 4.44 2.05
N ASN A 172 -24.44 5.10 3.12
CA ASN A 172 -25.25 6.34 3.03
C ASN A 172 -24.47 7.53 2.43
N LEU A 173 -23.14 7.49 2.50
CA LEU A 173 -22.25 8.55 1.98
C LEU A 173 -21.84 8.32 0.52
N ILE A 174 -22.03 7.10 0.01
CA ILE A 174 -21.68 6.72 -1.36
C ILE A 174 -22.87 6.98 -2.28
N ILE A 175 -22.63 7.58 -3.44
CA ILE A 175 -23.64 7.74 -4.48
C ILE A 175 -23.75 6.40 -5.22
N ALA A 176 -24.93 5.79 -5.16
CA ALA A 176 -25.24 4.56 -5.89
C ALA A 176 -25.48 4.85 -7.39
N ASP A 177 -24.55 5.50 -8.07
CA ASP A 177 -24.66 5.74 -9.51
C ASP A 177 -23.96 4.62 -10.29
N LYS A 178 -24.80 3.62 -10.60
CA LYS A 178 -24.72 2.55 -11.62
C LYS A 178 -24.47 1.13 -11.07
N PRO A 179 -25.28 0.13 -11.51
CA PRO A 179 -25.29 -1.19 -10.90
C PRO A 179 -24.01 -1.98 -11.22
N PRO A 180 -23.59 -2.93 -10.37
CA PRO A 180 -22.78 -4.05 -10.85
C PRO A 180 -23.68 -4.88 -11.76
N LEU A 181 -23.20 -5.42 -12.90
CA LEU A 181 -23.68 -6.68 -13.48
C LEU A 181 -22.91 -7.00 -14.80
N PRO A 182 -22.69 -8.29 -15.14
CA PRO A 182 -23.37 -9.46 -14.57
C PRO A 182 -22.48 -10.42 -13.77
N GLN A 183 -23.09 -11.00 -12.72
CA GLN A 183 -22.88 -12.40 -12.35
C GLN A 183 -23.71 -13.28 -13.29
N THR A 184 -23.08 -14.34 -13.82
CA THR A 184 -23.54 -15.67 -14.27
C THR A 184 -22.62 -16.05 -15.43
N GLU A 185 -21.91 -17.18 -15.42
CA GLU A 185 -22.46 -18.52 -15.34
C GLU A 185 -21.58 -19.47 -14.49
N ASN A 186 -22.24 -20.18 -13.58
CA ASN A 186 -21.95 -21.49 -13.00
C ASN A 186 -20.61 -22.15 -13.36
N GLU A 187 -19.70 -22.32 -12.38
CA GLU A 187 -19.02 -23.61 -12.17
C GLU A 187 -18.85 -23.85 -10.65
N SER A 188 -18.97 -25.12 -10.30
CA SER A 188 -19.27 -25.70 -8.99
C SER A 188 -18.25 -25.42 -7.89
N TYR A 189 -18.78 -25.32 -6.67
CA TYR A 189 -18.04 -25.41 -5.41
C TYR A 189 -17.31 -26.76 -5.29
N GLU A 190 -15.99 -26.73 -5.18
CA GLU A 190 -15.22 -27.72 -4.43
C GLU A 190 -14.35 -26.97 -3.43
N ASP A 191 -14.68 -27.13 -2.14
CA ASP A 191 -13.82 -26.72 -1.03
C ASP A 191 -12.55 -27.59 -1.04
N LYS A 192 -11.40 -26.96 -1.16
CA LYS A 192 -10.13 -27.51 -0.67
C LYS A 192 -9.53 -26.51 0.29
N GLU A 193 -9.59 -26.87 1.57
CA GLU A 193 -8.78 -26.26 2.62
C GLU A 193 -7.32 -26.61 2.33
N GLU A 194 -6.51 -25.64 1.94
CA GLU A 194 -5.06 -25.75 2.01
C GLU A 194 -4.58 -24.85 3.17
N GLU A 195 -4.16 -25.50 4.25
CA GLU A 195 -3.35 -24.90 5.31
C GLU A 195 -2.01 -24.47 4.69
N THR A 196 -1.73 -23.17 4.69
CA THR A 196 -0.38 -22.67 4.40
C THR A 196 0.42 -22.68 5.71
N THR A 197 1.26 -23.68 5.89
CA THR A 197 2.37 -23.65 6.83
C THR A 197 3.49 -22.81 6.21
N ASP A 198 3.76 -21.64 6.79
CA ASP A 198 4.95 -20.85 6.49
C ASP A 198 6.14 -21.51 7.20
N GLU A 199 6.99 -22.22 6.44
CA GLU A 199 8.32 -22.63 6.92
C GLU A 199 9.28 -21.45 6.74
N GLU A 200 9.84 -20.98 7.86
CA GLU A 200 10.91 -19.99 7.91
C GLU A 200 12.20 -20.62 7.35
N GLU A 201 12.71 -20.13 6.21
CA GLU A 201 14.05 -20.50 5.73
C GLU A 201 15.11 -19.77 6.59
N GLU A 202 15.90 -20.55 7.32
CA GLU A 202 17.12 -20.10 8.00
C GLU A 202 18.19 -19.71 6.96
N GLU A 203 18.68 -18.46 7.01
CA GLU A 203 19.89 -18.06 6.30
C GLU A 203 21.12 -18.75 6.93
N ALA A 204 21.67 -19.74 6.22
CA ALA A 204 22.98 -20.30 6.50
C ALA A 204 24.07 -19.29 6.10
N GLY A 205 25.00 -19.01 7.02
CA GLY A 205 26.11 -18.08 6.83
C GLY A 205 27.04 -18.49 5.69
N GLU A 206 27.42 -17.51 4.87
CA GLU A 206 28.47 -17.66 3.85
C GLU A 206 29.84 -17.43 4.52
N GLU A 207 30.73 -18.39 4.32
CA GLU A 207 32.15 -18.34 4.70
C GLU A 207 32.90 -17.33 3.83
N GLU A 208 33.85 -16.61 4.43
CA GLU A 208 34.74 -15.66 3.77
C GLU A 208 35.83 -16.42 2.99
N ASP A 209 35.85 -16.31 1.66
CA ASP A 209 36.99 -16.72 0.84
C ASP A 209 37.90 -15.50 0.61
N GLU A 210 39.08 -15.54 1.25
CA GLU A 210 40.24 -14.67 1.01
C GLU A 210 40.88 -15.04 -0.34
N ASP A 211 40.75 -14.19 -1.35
CA ASP A 211 41.61 -14.23 -2.53
C ASP A 211 42.60 -13.05 -2.47
N ASP A 212 43.84 -13.36 -2.11
CA ASP A 212 45.01 -12.48 -2.20
C ASP A 212 45.33 -12.18 -3.67
N GLU A 213 45.14 -10.93 -4.11
CA GLU A 213 45.71 -10.42 -5.36
C GLU A 213 47.20 -10.06 -5.13
N GLU A 214 48.11 -10.84 -5.70
CA GLU A 214 49.54 -10.54 -5.75
C GLU A 214 49.81 -9.21 -6.49
N GLU A 215 50.55 -8.34 -5.81
CA GLU A 215 51.05 -7.05 -6.26
C GLU A 215 51.94 -7.15 -7.50
N HIS A 216 51.70 -6.29 -8.49
CA HIS A 216 52.71 -5.91 -9.47
C HIS A 216 53.25 -4.52 -9.10
N GLU A 217 54.41 -4.47 -8.45
CA GLU A 217 55.22 -3.25 -8.32
C GLU A 217 55.98 -2.93 -9.62
N ALA A 218 56.17 -1.63 -9.81
CA ALA A 218 56.68 -0.93 -10.96
C ALA A 218 58.23 -0.83 -10.99
N ASP A 219 58.77 -0.28 -12.08
CA ASP A 219 59.89 0.68 -12.17
C ASP A 219 59.97 1.12 -13.66
N GLU A 220 59.62 2.37 -14.03
CA GLU A 220 60.48 3.59 -14.15
C GLU A 220 61.70 3.36 -15.09
N GLU A 221 62.04 4.14 -16.12
CA GLU A 221 62.23 5.59 -16.32
C GLU A 221 62.27 5.89 -17.86
N GLU A 222 61.59 6.94 -18.35
CA GLU A 222 62.09 8.23 -18.87
C GLU A 222 62.81 8.27 -20.25
N ASP A 223 62.33 9.26 -21.03
CA ASP A 223 62.97 10.03 -22.10
C ASP A 223 63.34 9.40 -23.47
N GLU A 224 62.70 9.89 -24.55
CA GLU A 224 63.35 10.81 -25.50
C GLU A 224 62.41 11.29 -26.64
N GLN A 225 62.20 12.62 -26.66
CA GLN A 225 62.23 13.57 -27.78
C GLN A 225 61.27 13.49 -28.99
N PHE A 226 60.54 14.60 -29.14
CA PHE A 226 60.10 15.28 -30.36
C PHE A 226 60.90 14.94 -31.64
N VAL A 227 60.20 14.57 -32.73
CA VAL A 227 59.98 15.35 -33.98
C VAL A 227 58.83 14.70 -34.76
#